data_AF-A0A085LY10-F1
#
_entry.id   AF-A0A085LY10-F1
#
_cell.length_a   1.000
_cell.length_b   1.000
_cell.length_c   1.000
_cell.angle_alpha   90.00
_cell.angle_beta   90.00
_cell.angle_gamma   90.00
#
_symmetry.space_group_name_H-M   'P 1'
#
loop_
_entity.id
_entity.type
_entity.pdbx_description
1 polymer ?
#
loop_
_entity_poly.entity_id
_entity_poly.type
_entity_poly.pdbx_seq_one_letter_code
_entity_poly.pdbx_strand_id
1 'polypeptide(L)'
;MKKFKNDIPYLTELYSKFNEMNLQLQGDNLNLIKTKVIVFAFVSNLVMFKRNLRRGEFCQFPLLAALKKNAEVAEDDILVYCHHLEMLRADFVKRFSDILSMKIPDWVEDPFGNVEEVETELKEELVELQNNEELKPKFTSGYHQFGYSDN
;
A
#
# COMPACT_ATOMS: atom_id res chain seq x y z
N MET A 1 -13.97 -27.46 19.91
CA MET A 1 -13.45 -27.46 18.52
C MET A 1 -14.17 -26.50 17.56
N LYS A 2 -15.26 -25.80 17.95
CA LYS A 2 -15.96 -24.83 17.07
C LYS A 2 -15.20 -23.51 16.79
N LYS A 3 -14.31 -23.08 17.69
CA LYS A 3 -13.66 -21.75 17.63
C LYS A 3 -12.86 -21.53 16.34
N PHE A 4 -12.14 -22.54 15.86
CA PHE A 4 -11.23 -22.40 14.70
C PHE A 4 -11.92 -22.46 13.33
N LYS A 5 -13.19 -22.92 13.23
CA LYS A 5 -13.83 -23.15 11.92
C LYS A 5 -14.07 -21.82 11.19
N ASN A 6 -14.44 -20.78 11.93
CA ASN A 6 -14.76 -19.47 11.38
C ASN A 6 -13.51 -18.63 11.10
N ASP A 7 -12.42 -18.87 11.85
CA ASP A 7 -11.16 -18.16 11.71
C ASP A 7 -10.47 -18.48 10.37
N ILE A 8 -10.61 -19.71 9.89
CA ILE A 8 -9.89 -20.20 8.69
C ILE A 8 -10.22 -19.35 7.45
N PRO A 9 -11.49 -19.12 7.08
CA PRO A 9 -11.82 -18.24 5.95
C PRO A 9 -11.26 -16.84 6.06
N TYR A 10 -11.43 -16.20 7.22
CA TYR A 10 -10.92 -14.86 7.48
C TYR A 10 -9.40 -14.79 7.30
N LEU A 11 -8.66 -15.71 7.94
CA LEU A 11 -7.21 -15.75 7.86
C LEU A 11 -6.75 -16.08 6.43
N THR A 12 -7.38 -17.04 5.76
CA THR A 12 -7.02 -17.42 4.37
C THR A 12 -7.09 -16.21 3.44
N GLU A 13 -8.18 -15.44 3.51
CA GLU A 13 -8.36 -14.26 2.67
C GLU A 13 -7.44 -13.10 3.06
N LEU A 14 -7.16 -12.92 4.36
CA LEU A 14 -6.20 -11.93 4.83
C LEU A 14 -4.77 -12.26 4.36
N TYR A 15 -4.36 -13.53 4.45
CA TYR A 15 -3.05 -13.98 3.99
C TYR A 15 -2.90 -13.88 2.46
N SER A 16 -3.98 -14.09 1.69
CA SER A 16 -3.96 -13.82 0.24
C SER A 16 -3.58 -12.37 -0.04
N LYS A 17 -4.20 -11.41 0.66
CA LYS A 17 -3.92 -9.98 0.49
C LYS A 17 -2.51 -9.60 0.92
N PHE A 18 -2.02 -10.22 2.00
CA PHE A 18 -0.62 -10.06 2.41
C PHE A 18 0.34 -10.60 1.34
N ASN A 19 0.02 -11.74 0.73
CA ASN A 19 0.81 -12.31 -0.34
C ASN A 19 0.81 -11.42 -1.60
N GLU A 20 -0.35 -10.86 -1.97
CA GLU A 20 -0.45 -9.88 -3.07
C GLU A 20 0.47 -8.67 -2.85
N MET A 21 0.45 -8.09 -1.65
CA MET A 21 1.37 -7.01 -1.29
C MET A 21 2.83 -7.47 -1.32
N ASN A 22 3.14 -8.65 -0.77
CA ASN A 22 4.51 -9.18 -0.78
C ASN A 22 5.05 -9.42 -2.18
N LEU A 23 4.22 -9.89 -3.12
CA LEU A 23 4.60 -10.06 -4.52
C LEU A 23 4.95 -8.70 -5.14
N GLN A 24 4.17 -7.65 -4.85
CA GLN A 24 4.50 -6.29 -5.30
C GLN A 24 5.84 -5.81 -4.73
N LEU A 25 6.15 -6.14 -3.48
CA LEU A 25 7.42 -5.80 -2.82
C LEU A 25 8.61 -6.66 -3.29
N GLN A 26 8.39 -7.73 -4.05
CA GLN A 26 9.44 -8.59 -4.60
C GLN A 26 9.70 -8.32 -6.09
N GLY A 27 8.97 -7.40 -6.72
CA GLY A 27 9.14 -7.09 -8.13
C GLY A 27 10.48 -6.44 -8.45
N ASP A 28 11.03 -6.75 -9.63
CA ASP A 28 12.38 -6.34 -10.05
C ASP A 28 12.57 -4.82 -10.23
N ASN A 29 11.47 -4.07 -10.37
CA ASN A 29 11.47 -2.62 -10.62
C ASN A 29 11.06 -1.79 -9.38
N LEU A 30 11.29 -2.31 -8.18
CA LEU A 30 10.95 -1.64 -6.92
C LEU A 30 11.94 -0.51 -6.61
N ASN A 31 11.40 0.67 -6.30
CA ASN A 31 12.15 1.78 -5.73
C ASN A 31 11.48 2.23 -4.43
N LEU A 32 12.10 3.18 -3.73
CA LEU A 32 11.65 3.60 -2.41
C LEU A 32 10.27 4.29 -2.45
N ILE A 33 9.97 5.02 -3.52
CA ILE A 33 8.67 5.65 -3.77
C ILE A 33 7.59 4.58 -3.93
N LYS A 34 7.81 3.59 -4.81
CA LYS A 34 6.90 2.46 -5.03
C LYS A 34 6.69 1.65 -3.74
N THR A 35 7.77 1.38 -3.01
CA THR A 35 7.71 0.69 -1.72
C THR A 35 6.80 1.44 -0.74
N LYS A 36 6.96 2.76 -0.64
CA LYS A 36 6.11 3.62 0.20
C LYS A 36 4.65 3.53 -0.20
N VAL A 37 4.35 3.64 -1.49
CA VAL A 37 2.98 3.56 -2.01
C VAL A 37 2.34 2.21 -1.69
N ILE A 38 3.04 1.10 -1.94
CA ILE A 38 2.54 -0.26 -1.69
C ILE A 38 2.23 -0.46 -0.21
N VAL A 39 3.17 -0.13 0.68
CA VAL A 39 2.98 -0.30 2.13
C VAL A 39 1.87 0.62 2.64
N PHE A 40 1.83 1.87 2.20
CA PHE A 40 0.79 2.83 2.58
C PHE A 40 -0.60 2.36 2.14
N ALA A 41 -0.73 1.85 0.91
CA ALA A 41 -1.97 1.30 0.39
C ALA A 41 -2.44 0.10 1.23
N PHE A 42 -1.54 -0.82 1.58
CA PHE A 42 -1.88 -1.98 2.42
C PHE A 42 -2.33 -1.56 3.83
N VAL A 43 -1.62 -0.63 4.49
CA VAL A 43 -2.01 -0.07 5.80
C VAL A 43 -3.40 0.59 5.72
N SER A 44 -3.67 1.33 4.66
CA SER A 44 -4.97 1.97 4.43
C SER A 44 -6.08 0.94 4.19
N ASN A 45 -5.77 -0.13 3.47
CA ASN A 45 -6.68 -1.25 3.25
C ASN A 45 -7.05 -1.94 4.57
N LEU A 46 -6.12 -2.15 5.51
CA LEU A 46 -6.43 -2.72 6.83
C LEU A 46 -7.45 -1.87 7.61
N VAL A 47 -7.33 -0.54 7.54
CA VAL A 47 -8.31 0.40 8.14
C VAL A 47 -9.68 0.24 7.48
N MET A 48 -9.71 0.18 6.16
CA MET A 48 -10.94 -0.02 5.38
C MET A 48 -11.59 -1.38 5.71
N PHE A 49 -10.82 -2.46 5.71
CA PHE A 49 -11.32 -3.81 6.04
C PHE A 49 -11.98 -3.84 7.41
N LYS A 50 -11.33 -3.25 8.43
CA LYS A 50 -11.89 -3.14 9.78
C LYS A 50 -13.21 -2.37 9.76
N ARG A 51 -13.26 -1.22 9.08
CA ARG A 51 -14.49 -0.40 8.98
C ARG A 51 -15.63 -1.16 8.31
N ASN A 52 -15.34 -1.89 7.23
CA ASN A 52 -16.34 -2.63 6.47
C ASN A 52 -16.86 -3.83 7.27
N LEU A 53 -15.98 -4.59 7.92
CA LEU A 53 -16.39 -5.68 8.82
C LEU A 53 -17.32 -5.20 9.93
N ARG A 54 -17.04 -4.05 10.56
CA ARG A 54 -17.93 -3.44 11.58
C ARG A 54 -19.30 -3.04 11.04
N ARG A 55 -19.41 -2.77 9.73
CA ARG A 55 -20.66 -2.42 9.05
C ARG A 55 -21.42 -3.65 8.52
N GLY A 56 -20.85 -4.84 8.66
CA GLY A 56 -21.40 -6.04 8.03
C GLY A 56 -21.17 -6.08 6.51
N GLU A 57 -20.21 -5.32 6.01
CA GLU A 57 -19.82 -5.28 4.60
C GLU A 57 -18.62 -6.21 4.39
N PHE A 58 -18.83 -7.35 3.73
CA PHE A 58 -17.82 -8.42 3.61
C PHE A 58 -17.25 -8.57 2.19
N CYS A 59 -17.40 -7.57 1.31
CA CYS A 59 -17.00 -7.66 -0.11
C CYS A 59 -15.53 -8.05 -0.29
N GLN A 60 -14.66 -7.68 0.64
CA GLN A 60 -13.23 -7.99 0.60
C GLN A 60 -12.89 -9.38 1.15
N PHE A 61 -13.86 -10.04 1.80
CA PHE A 61 -13.75 -11.37 2.40
C PHE A 61 -14.92 -12.27 1.94
N PRO A 62 -15.02 -12.64 0.64
CA PRO A 62 -16.06 -13.52 0.12
C PRO A 62 -16.31 -14.83 0.90
N LEU A 63 -15.27 -15.50 1.39
CA LEU A 63 -15.42 -16.74 2.17
C LEU A 63 -16.05 -16.45 3.54
N LEU A 64 -15.60 -15.38 4.21
CA LEU A 64 -16.22 -14.92 5.44
C LEU A 64 -17.67 -14.46 5.22
N ALA A 65 -17.95 -13.79 4.09
CA ALA A 65 -19.29 -13.37 3.70
C ALA A 65 -20.25 -14.56 3.57
N ALA A 66 -19.80 -15.64 2.95
CA ALA A 66 -20.57 -16.88 2.80
C ALA A 66 -20.90 -17.50 4.17
N LEU A 67 -19.93 -17.57 5.09
CA LEU A 67 -20.19 -18.07 6.44
C LEU A 67 -21.16 -17.15 7.22
N LYS A 68 -21.01 -15.83 7.10
CA LYS A 68 -21.92 -14.89 7.76
C LYS A 68 -23.36 -15.04 7.27
N LYS A 69 -23.56 -15.25 5.96
CA LYS A 69 -24.87 -15.52 5.36
C LYS A 69 -25.53 -16.78 5.94
N ASN A 70 -24.74 -17.79 6.28
CA ASN A 70 -25.21 -19.04 6.89
C ASN A 70 -25.39 -18.95 8.42
N ALA A 71 -25.28 -17.75 9.01
CA ALA A 71 -25.29 -17.52 10.46
C ALA A 71 -24.21 -18.33 11.21
N GLU A 72 -23.10 -18.66 10.54
CA GLU A 72 -22.01 -19.43 11.13
C GLU A 72 -21.02 -18.53 11.89
N VAL A 73 -20.99 -17.22 11.60
CA VAL A 73 -20.08 -16.24 12.22
C VAL A 73 -20.83 -15.37 13.23
N ALA A 74 -20.41 -15.41 14.49
CA ALA A 74 -20.97 -14.60 15.56
C ALA A 74 -20.43 -13.15 15.51
N GLU A 75 -21.18 -12.21 16.06
CA GLU A 75 -20.77 -10.81 16.17
C GLU A 75 -19.48 -10.66 17.00
N ASP A 76 -19.29 -11.49 18.03
CA ASP A 76 -18.06 -11.52 18.82
C ASP A 76 -16.84 -11.91 17.97
N ASP A 77 -17.01 -12.83 17.00
CA ASP A 77 -15.93 -13.20 16.06
C ASP A 77 -15.55 -12.00 15.19
N ILE A 78 -16.54 -11.21 14.74
CA ILE A 78 -16.29 -9.98 13.96
C ILE A 78 -15.50 -8.95 14.78
N LEU A 79 -15.79 -8.81 16.08
CA LEU A 79 -15.04 -7.94 16.97
C LEU A 79 -13.59 -8.41 17.14
N VAL A 80 -13.36 -9.72 17.25
CA VAL A 80 -12.02 -10.32 17.28
C VAL A 80 -11.26 -10.00 16.00
N TYR A 81 -11.87 -10.18 14.82
CA TYR A 81 -11.23 -9.86 13.54
C TYR A 81 -10.94 -8.36 13.39
N CYS A 82 -11.84 -7.49 13.85
CA CYS A 82 -11.61 -6.05 13.85
C CYS A 82 -10.45 -5.64 14.77
N HIS A 83 -10.31 -6.30 15.93
CA HIS A 83 -9.18 -6.09 16.81
C HIS A 83 -7.87 -6.59 16.19
N HIS A 84 -7.90 -7.77 15.58
CA HIS A 84 -6.75 -8.33 14.86
C HIS A 84 -6.26 -7.41 13.74
N LEU A 85 -7.18 -6.86 12.92
CA LEU A 85 -6.82 -5.90 11.86
C LEU A 85 -6.19 -4.62 12.42
N GLU A 86 -6.64 -4.13 13.58
CA GLU A 86 -6.03 -2.96 14.23
C GLU A 86 -4.62 -3.25 14.73
N MET A 87 -4.43 -4.41 15.39
CA MET A 87 -3.11 -4.83 15.86
C MET A 87 -2.15 -5.01 14.69
N LEU A 88 -2.60 -5.68 13.62
CA LEU A 88 -1.82 -5.85 12.40
C LEU A 88 -1.43 -4.50 11.78
N ARG A 89 -2.39 -3.57 11.67
CA ARG A 89 -2.11 -2.21 11.19
C ARG A 89 -1.06 -1.52 12.05
N ALA A 90 -1.18 -1.57 13.38
CA ALA A 90 -0.23 -0.96 14.30
C ALA A 90 1.18 -1.55 14.13
N ASP A 91 1.28 -2.87 13.98
CA ASP A 91 2.54 -3.57 13.73
C ASP A 91 3.17 -3.16 12.40
N PHE A 92 2.37 -3.01 11.33
CA PHE A 92 2.84 -2.51 10.04
C PHE A 92 3.33 -1.06 10.12
N VAL A 93 2.56 -0.18 10.74
CA VAL A 93 2.95 1.23 10.93
C VAL A 93 4.26 1.33 11.70
N LYS A 94 4.42 0.51 12.74
CA LYS A 94 5.67 0.44 13.51
C LYS A 94 6.83 -0.13 12.70
N ARG A 95 6.60 -1.21 11.96
CA ARG A 95 7.64 -1.90 11.18
C ARG A 95 8.17 -1.07 10.01
N PHE A 96 7.29 -0.32 9.35
CA PHE A 96 7.60 0.49 8.17
C PHE A 96 7.54 1.99 8.48
N SER A 97 7.82 2.40 9.72
CA SER A 97 7.70 3.80 10.13
C SER A 97 8.62 4.73 9.35
N ASP A 98 9.81 4.26 9.01
CA ASP A 98 10.79 4.93 8.16
C ASP A 98 10.25 5.17 6.75
N ILE A 99 9.74 4.12 6.09
CA ILE A 99 9.14 4.18 4.76
C ILE A 99 7.91 5.10 4.75
N LEU A 100 7.03 4.95 5.73
CA LEU A 100 5.78 5.70 5.83
C LEU A 100 6.01 7.18 6.16
N SER A 101 7.05 7.51 6.95
CA SER A 101 7.39 8.89 7.31
C SER A 101 8.30 9.60 6.30
N MET A 102 8.91 8.86 5.37
CA MET A 102 9.77 9.42 4.33
C MET A 102 9.08 10.56 3.58
N LYS A 103 9.74 11.71 3.47
CA LYS A 103 9.30 12.77 2.56
C LYS A 103 9.95 12.54 1.21
N ILE A 104 9.16 12.59 0.15
CA ILE A 104 9.65 12.55 -1.22
C ILE A 104 9.69 14.00 -1.68
N PRO A 105 10.86 14.59 -1.94
CA PRO A 105 10.95 15.94 -2.47
C PRO A 105 10.33 16.02 -3.87
N ASP A 106 9.69 17.14 -4.19
CA ASP A 106 8.99 17.33 -5.46
C ASP A 106 9.92 17.14 -6.68
N TRP A 107 11.18 17.58 -6.58
CA TRP A 107 12.18 17.39 -7.64
C TRP A 107 12.55 15.92 -7.90
N VAL A 108 12.32 15.02 -6.94
CA VAL A 108 12.54 13.58 -7.15
C VAL A 108 11.41 12.97 -7.99
N GLU A 109 10.19 13.50 -7.87
CA GLU A 109 9.05 13.07 -8.69
C GLU A 109 9.07 13.72 -10.08
N ASP A 110 9.41 15.01 -10.13
CA ASP A 110 9.57 15.80 -11.36
C ASP A 110 10.80 16.72 -11.30
N PRO A 111 11.99 16.22 -11.67
CA PRO A 111 13.22 17.00 -11.67
C PRO A 111 13.23 18.11 -12.73
N PHE A 112 12.36 18.06 -13.74
CA PHE A 112 12.28 19.07 -14.81
C PHE A 112 11.15 20.09 -14.58
N GLY A 113 10.35 19.90 -13.53
CA GLY A 113 9.30 20.81 -13.10
C GLY A 113 9.84 22.07 -12.44
N ASN A 114 8.93 23.01 -12.16
CA ASN A 114 9.27 24.20 -11.38
C ASN A 114 9.32 23.84 -9.90
N VAL A 115 10.53 23.65 -9.36
CA VAL A 115 10.74 23.26 -7.95
C VAL A 115 11.30 24.45 -7.17
N GLU A 116 10.59 24.88 -6.13
CA GLU A 116 11.01 26.01 -5.29
C GLU A 116 11.81 25.58 -4.04
N GLU A 117 11.55 24.38 -3.52
CA GLU A 117 12.22 23.84 -2.33
C GLU A 117 13.18 22.70 -2.70
N VAL A 118 14.47 23.02 -2.69
CA VAL A 118 15.56 22.04 -2.78
C VAL A 118 16.68 22.43 -1.81
N GLU A 119 17.36 21.42 -1.27
CA GLU A 119 18.53 21.60 -0.40
C GLU A 119 19.58 22.47 -1.12
N THR A 120 20.22 23.39 -0.38
CA THR A 120 21.10 24.40 -1.00
C THR A 120 22.28 23.75 -1.74
N GLU A 121 22.74 22.62 -1.22
CA GLU A 121 23.81 21.80 -1.76
C GLU A 121 23.45 21.14 -3.10
N LEU A 122 22.16 20.95 -3.40
CA LEU A 122 21.68 20.28 -4.62
C LEU A 122 21.16 21.26 -5.69
N LYS A 123 21.12 22.57 -5.40
CA LYS A 123 20.57 23.58 -6.31
C LYS A 123 21.30 23.65 -7.65
N GLU A 124 22.63 23.62 -7.63
CA GLU A 124 23.44 23.71 -8.85
C GLU A 124 23.23 22.47 -9.73
N GLU A 125 23.27 21.27 -9.15
CA GLU A 125 23.04 20.01 -9.85
C GLU A 125 21.62 19.95 -10.46
N LEU A 126 20.60 20.40 -9.72
CA LEU A 126 19.23 20.44 -10.22
C LEU A 126 19.08 21.42 -11.39
N VAL A 127 19.72 22.61 -11.34
CA VAL A 127 19.70 23.58 -12.44
C VAL A 127 20.38 23.00 -13.69
N GLU A 128 21.52 22.32 -13.53
CA GLU A 128 22.19 21.63 -14.64
C GLU A 128 21.30 20.56 -15.26
N LEU A 129 20.64 19.75 -14.43
CA LEU A 129 19.70 18.73 -14.87
C LEU A 129 18.50 19.33 -15.60
N GLN A 130 17.88 20.38 -15.04
CA GLN A 130 16.72 21.07 -15.62
C GLN A 130 17.01 21.75 -16.96
N ASN A 131 18.26 22.13 -17.23
CA ASN A 131 18.68 22.69 -18.51
C ASN A 131 19.19 21.64 -19.50
N ASN A 132 19.18 20.35 -19.13
CA ASN A 132 19.59 19.26 -20.00
C ASN A 132 18.49 18.89 -21.00
N GLU A 133 18.52 19.53 -22.17
CA GLU A 133 17.57 19.30 -23.27
C GLU A 133 17.65 17.88 -23.87
N GLU A 134 18.74 17.15 -23.65
CA GLU A 134 18.85 15.75 -24.10
C GLU A 134 18.12 14.77 -23.18
N LEU A 135 18.10 15.04 -21.86
CA LEU A 135 17.47 14.19 -20.86
C LEU A 135 15.97 14.42 -20.72
N LYS A 136 15.47 15.64 -20.91
CA LYS A 136 14.02 15.97 -20.90
C LYS A 136 13.14 15.01 -21.72
N PRO A 137 13.42 14.76 -23.02
CA PRO A 137 12.61 13.86 -23.83
C PRO A 137 12.76 12.39 -23.40
N LYS A 138 13.91 11.98 -22.86
CA LYS A 138 14.14 10.61 -22.35
C LYS A 138 13.38 10.36 -21.06
N PHE A 139 13.33 11.35 -20.17
CA PHE A 139 12.58 11.29 -18.93
C PHE A 139 11.09 11.16 -19.19
N THR A 140 10.54 12.05 -20.03
CA THR A 140 9.12 11.98 -20.40
C THR A 140 8.77 10.66 -21.08
N SER A 141 9.55 10.20 -22.07
CA SER A 141 9.29 8.90 -22.72
C SER A 141 9.42 7.70 -21.77
N GLY A 142 10.38 7.71 -20.83
CA GLY A 142 10.52 6.67 -19.80
C GLY A 142 9.37 6.66 -18.79
N TYR A 143 8.85 7.83 -18.38
CA TYR A 143 7.68 7.92 -17.50
C TYR A 143 6.43 7.30 -18.14
N HIS A 144 6.28 7.36 -19.46
CA HIS A 144 5.19 6.66 -20.14
C HIS A 144 5.34 5.14 -20.07
N GLN A 145 6.57 4.60 -20.03
CA GLN A 145 6.81 3.17 -19.81
C GLN A 145 6.57 2.74 -18.35
N PHE A 146 6.91 3.58 -17.37
CA PHE A 146 6.74 3.27 -15.94
C PHE A 146 5.36 3.62 -15.37
N GLY A 147 4.62 4.51 -16.01
CA GLY A 147 3.35 5.06 -15.51
C GLY A 147 2.11 4.27 -15.87
N TYR A 148 2.06 3.61 -17.03
CA TYR A 148 0.88 2.86 -17.49
C TYR A 148 1.28 1.80 -18.53
N SER A 149 2.07 0.81 -18.13
CA SER A 149 2.22 -0.42 -18.92
C SER A 149 1.81 -1.58 -18.02
N ASP A 150 0.51 -1.84 -17.98
CA ASP A 150 -0.12 -3.17 -17.89
C ASP A 150 -1.62 -2.99 -17.56
N ASN A 151 -2.43 -2.97 -18.62
CA ASN A 151 -3.85 -3.31 -18.60
C ASN A 151 -4.04 -4.43 -19.62
#